data_AF-A0A5C8VR33-F1
#
_entry.id   AF-A0A5C8VR33-F1
#
_cell.length_a   1.000
_cell.length_b   1.000
_cell.length_c   1.000
_cell.angle_alpha   90.00
_cell.angle_beta   90.00
_cell.angle_gamma   90.00
#
_symmetry.space_group_name_H-M   'P 1'
#
loop_
_entity.id
_entity.type
_entity.pdbx_description
1 polymer ?
#
loop_
_entity_poly.entity_id
_entity_poly.type
_entity_poly.pdbx_seq_one_letter_code
_entity_poly.pdbx_strand_id
1 'polypeptide(L)'
;MTAPAQAVDPVVIARLAKRFAGNPRTRANHARWAAWAARAALPPWELIQKVLDQAQADGLNTRQQAAGVYSIMVARGLVSEGRA
;
A
#
# COMPACT_ATOMS: atom_id res chain seq x y z
N MET A 1 -23.24 4.78 -5.17
CA MET A 1 -23.16 3.33 -4.90
C MET A 1 -21.71 3.02 -4.52
N THR A 2 -21.44 2.78 -3.25
CA THR A 2 -20.09 2.46 -2.75
C THR A 2 -19.84 0.97 -2.99
N ALA A 3 -18.90 0.63 -3.86
CA ALA A 3 -18.51 -0.76 -4.08
C ALA A 3 -18.02 -1.38 -2.75
N PRO A 4 -18.36 -2.64 -2.43
CA PRO A 4 -17.87 -3.29 -1.23
C PRO A 4 -16.34 -3.27 -1.24
N ALA A 5 -15.73 -2.95 -0.10
CA ALA A 5 -14.28 -3.00 0.06
C ALA A 5 -13.82 -4.42 -0.26
N GLN A 6 -13.26 -4.62 -1.45
CA GLN A 6 -12.73 -5.91 -1.86
C GLN A 6 -11.54 -6.20 -0.94
N ALA A 7 -11.63 -7.29 -0.18
CA ALA A 7 -10.52 -7.77 0.62
C ALA A 7 -9.30 -7.93 -0.31
N VAL A 8 -8.19 -7.30 0.04
CA VAL A 8 -6.96 -7.35 -0.75
C VAL A 8 -6.53 -8.80 -0.90
N ASP A 9 -6.38 -9.25 -2.13
CA ASP A 9 -5.94 -10.61 -2.44
C ASP A 9 -4.59 -10.90 -1.75
N PRO A 10 -4.47 -11.95 -0.92
CA PRO A 10 -3.21 -12.33 -0.29
C PRO A 10 -2.05 -12.50 -1.27
N VAL A 11 -2.34 -12.89 -2.52
CA VAL A 11 -1.34 -13.03 -3.59
C VAL A 11 -0.75 -11.68 -3.99
N VAL A 12 -1.54 -10.61 -3.94
CA VAL A 12 -1.04 -9.24 -4.18
C VAL A 12 -0.12 -8.80 -3.05
N ILE A 13 -0.49 -9.07 -1.79
CA ILE A 13 0.36 -8.77 -0.63
C ILE A 13 1.70 -9.51 -0.73
N ALA A 14 1.67 -10.79 -1.12
CA ALA A 14 2.88 -11.60 -1.30
C ALA A 14 3.79 -11.07 -2.42
N ARG A 15 3.21 -10.66 -3.57
CA ARG A 15 3.96 -10.08 -4.70
C ARG A 15 4.61 -8.75 -4.33
N LEU A 16 3.88 -7.89 -3.64
CA LEU A 16 4.39 -6.64 -3.11
C LEU A 16 5.53 -6.88 -2.11
N ALA A 17 5.39 -7.82 -1.18
CA ALA A 17 6.46 -8.19 -0.24
C ALA A 17 7.71 -8.72 -0.97
N LYS A 18 7.54 -9.46 -2.07
CA LYS A 18 8.65 -9.91 -2.94
C LYS A 18 9.32 -8.74 -3.65
N ARG A 19 8.57 -7.76 -4.17
CA ARG A 19 9.11 -6.58 -4.89
C ARG A 19 10.05 -5.76 -4.02
N PHE A 20 9.73 -5.61 -2.74
CA PHE A 20 10.54 -4.83 -1.80
C PHE A 20 11.53 -5.68 -0.99
N ALA A 21 11.84 -6.88 -1.47
CA ALA A 21 12.63 -7.84 -0.71
C ALA A 21 14.05 -7.36 -0.36
N GLY A 22 14.64 -6.50 -1.20
CA GLY A 22 15.97 -5.92 -0.98
C GLY A 22 16.02 -4.80 0.07
N ASN A 23 14.89 -4.38 0.64
CA ASN A 23 14.85 -3.34 1.67
C ASN A 23 13.98 -3.79 2.87
N PRO A 24 14.59 -4.29 3.97
CA PRO A 24 13.87 -4.82 5.12
C PRO A 24 12.86 -3.83 5.73
N ARG A 25 13.25 -2.56 5.81
CA ARG A 25 12.43 -1.48 6.38
C ARG A 25 11.22 -1.19 5.49
N THR A 26 11.41 -1.17 4.18
CA THR A 26 10.31 -1.03 3.22
C THR A 26 9.38 -2.24 3.24
N ARG A 27 9.91 -3.47 3.32
CA ARG A 27 9.11 -4.71 3.40
C ARG A 27 8.16 -4.71 4.62
N ALA A 28 8.68 -4.36 5.80
CA ALA A 28 7.88 -4.36 7.03
C ALA A 28 6.73 -3.35 6.99
N ASN A 29 6.98 -2.15 6.47
CA ASN A 29 5.96 -1.11 6.34
C ASN A 29 4.90 -1.48 5.29
N HIS A 30 5.31 -2.15 4.20
CA HIS A 30 4.41 -2.59 3.13
C HIS A 30 3.30 -3.53 3.62
N ALA A 31 3.66 -4.54 4.40
CA ALA A 31 2.70 -5.51 4.92
C ALA A 31 1.68 -4.86 5.86
N ARG A 32 2.14 -3.96 6.75
CA ARG A 32 1.25 -3.17 7.63
C ARG A 32 0.29 -2.29 6.83
N TRP A 33 0.80 -1.61 5.80
CA TRP A 33 0.02 -0.69 4.99
C TRP A 33 -0.98 -1.39 4.07
N ALA A 34 -0.60 -2.50 3.44
CA ALA A 34 -1.52 -3.30 2.63
C ALA A 34 -2.65 -3.88 3.50
N ALA A 35 -2.34 -4.40 4.68
CA ALA A 35 -3.33 -4.91 5.63
C ALA A 35 -4.26 -3.80 6.16
N TRP A 36 -3.72 -2.60 6.42
CA TRP A 36 -4.53 -1.45 6.83
C TRP A 36 -5.42 -0.95 5.69
N ALA A 37 -4.87 -0.80 4.48
CA ALA A 37 -5.61 -0.33 3.31
C ALA A 37 -6.73 -1.28 2.87
N ALA A 38 -6.57 -2.59 3.10
CA ALA A 38 -7.63 -3.57 2.92
C ALA A 38 -8.86 -3.32 3.80
N ARG A 39 -8.65 -2.70 4.97
CA ARG A 39 -9.69 -2.45 5.97
C ARG A 39 -10.25 -1.02 5.88
N ALA A 40 -9.49 -0.09 5.31
CA ALA A 40 -9.87 1.30 5.20
C ALA A 40 -10.89 1.50 4.05
N ALA A 41 -12.17 1.67 4.41
CA ALA A 41 -13.24 2.05 3.48
C ALA A 41 -13.19 3.54 3.08
N LEU A 42 -12.00 4.08 2.81
CA LEU A 42 -11.79 5.47 2.44
C LEU A 42 -11.85 5.65 0.91
N PRO A 43 -12.22 6.83 0.39
CA PRO A 43 -11.94 7.22 -0.98
C PRO A 43 -10.42 7.17 -1.27
N PRO A 44 -9.99 6.92 -2.52
CA PRO A 44 -8.58 6.81 -2.87
C PRO A 44 -7.73 8.01 -2.44
N TRP A 45 -8.24 9.23 -2.64
CA TRP A 45 -7.53 10.45 -2.28
C TRP A 45 -7.27 10.56 -0.77
N GLU A 46 -8.29 10.36 0.05
CA GLU A 46 -8.17 10.39 1.52
C GLU A 46 -7.24 9.27 2.05
N LEU A 47 -7.26 8.12 1.39
CA LEU A 47 -6.37 7.01 1.72
C LEU A 47 -4.91 7.36 1.45
N ILE A 48 -4.60 7.97 0.30
CA ILE A 48 -3.25 8.42 -0.04
C ILE A 48 -2.75 9.44 0.97
N GLN A 49 -3.58 10.43 1.33
CA GLN A 49 -3.23 11.44 2.34
C GLN A 49 -2.86 10.80 3.67
N LYS A 50 -3.71 9.92 4.22
CA LYS A 50 -3.41 9.24 5.50
C LYS A 50 -2.13 8.41 5.46
N VAL A 51 -1.80 7.83 4.31
CA VAL A 51 -0.59 7.02 4.15
C VAL A 51 0.64 7.91 4.14
N LEU A 52 0.57 9.05 3.46
CA LEU A 52 1.65 10.03 3.46
C LEU A 52 1.85 10.63 4.85
N ASP A 53 0.77 10.99 5.54
CA ASP A 53 0.82 11.51 6.92
C ASP A 53 1.47 10.49 7.87
N GLN A 54 1.04 9.23 7.82
CA GLN A 54 1.63 8.17 8.65
C GLN A 54 3.08 7.90 8.28
N ALA A 55 3.41 7.85 6.98
CA ALA A 55 4.77 7.59 6.53
C ALA A 55 5.72 8.74 6.92
N GLN A 56 5.23 9.98 6.94
CA GLN A 56 5.97 11.12 7.45
C GLN A 56 6.16 11.03 8.97
N ALA A 57 5.12 10.67 9.72
CA ALA A 57 5.21 10.43 11.17
C ALA A 57 6.19 9.30 11.52
N ASP A 58 6.29 8.27 10.67
CA ASP A 58 7.21 7.14 10.80
C ASP A 58 8.66 7.49 10.36
N GLY A 59 8.91 8.73 9.92
CA GLY A 59 10.24 9.21 9.50
C GLY A 59 10.72 8.59 8.18
N LEU A 60 9.79 8.19 7.30
CA LEU A 60 10.13 7.51 6.05
C LEU A 60 10.53 8.52 4.98
N ASN A 61 11.55 8.14 4.20
CA ASN A 61 11.99 8.96 3.08
C ASN A 61 11.03 8.87 1.89
N THR A 62 11.18 9.78 0.93
CA THR A 62 10.32 9.89 -0.25
C THR A 62 10.17 8.58 -1.02
N ARG A 63 11.25 7.79 -1.14
CA ARG A 63 11.20 6.49 -1.84
C ARG A 63 10.34 5.47 -1.09
N GLN A 64 10.41 5.47 0.23
CA GLN A 64 9.58 4.60 1.08
C GLN A 64 8.11 5.04 1.10
N GLN A 65 7.85 6.34 1.12
CA GLN A 65 6.50 6.90 1.01
C GLN A 65 5.84 6.51 -0.33
N ALA A 66 6.55 6.71 -1.45
CA ALA A 66 6.07 6.34 -2.78
C ALA A 66 5.79 4.83 -2.90
N ALA A 67 6.66 4.00 -2.32
CA ALA A 67 6.44 2.55 -2.26
C ALA A 67 5.15 2.20 -1.49
N GLY A 68 4.86 2.93 -0.40
CA GLY A 68 3.66 2.78 0.41
C GLY A 68 2.38 3.10 -0.34
N VAL A 69 2.33 4.27 -0.99
CA VAL A 69 1.21 4.68 -1.84
C VAL A 69 0.98 3.65 -2.96
N TYR A 70 2.04 3.22 -3.64
CA TYR A 70 1.95 2.21 -4.69
C TYR A 70 1.35 0.88 -4.19
N SER A 71 1.78 0.36 -3.03
CA SER A 71 1.19 -0.85 -2.42
C SER A 71 -0.31 -0.77 -2.35
N ILE A 72 -0.79 0.38 -1.88
CA ILE A 72 -2.16 0.56 -1.48
C ILE A 72 -3.05 0.70 -2.69
N MET A 73 -2.57 1.43 -3.70
CA MET A 73 -3.29 1.53 -4.96
C MET A 73 -3.35 0.17 -5.67
N VAL A 74 -2.27 -0.62 -5.66
CA VAL A 74 -2.24 -1.99 -6.20
C VAL A 74 -3.17 -2.92 -5.41
N ALA A 75 -3.09 -2.88 -4.09
CA ALA A 75 -3.92 -3.68 -3.18
C ALA A 75 -5.42 -3.43 -3.40
N ARG A 76 -5.80 -2.19 -3.71
CA ARG A 76 -7.19 -1.82 -4.04
C ARG A 76 -7.59 -2.02 -5.49
N GLY A 77 -6.71 -2.57 -6.32
CA GLY A 77 -6.96 -2.77 -7.75
C GLY A 77 -7.10 -1.47 -8.55
N LEU A 78 -6.65 -0.34 -8.00
CA LEU A 78 -6.71 0.97 -8.66
C LEU A 78 -5.59 1.15 -9.69
N VAL A 79 -4.52 0.37 -9.56
CA VAL A 79 -3.45 0.25 -10.56
C VAL A 79 -3.02 -1.20 -10.65
N SER A 80 -2.71 -1.64 -11.87
CA SER A 80 -2.03 -2.91 -12.08
C SER A 80 -0.58 -2.82 -11.63
N GLU A 81 -0.03 -3.92 -11.12
CA GLU A 81 1.42 -4.05 -10.99
C GLU A 81 2.01 -3.96 -12.42
N GLY A 82 2.58 -2.81 -12.78
CA GLY A 82 3.19 -2.63 -14.11
C GLY A 82 4.18 -3.76 -14.38
N ARG A 83 4.19 -4.30 -15.61
CA ARG A 83 5.14 -5.34 -16.03
C ARG A 83 6.56 -4.86 -15.69
N ALA A 84 7.24 -5.65 -14.85
CA ALA A 84 8.67 -5.51 -14.60
C ALA A 84 9.45 -5.80 -15.88
#